data_AF-A0A290QGS2-F1
#
_entry.id   AF-A0A290QGS2-F1
#
_cell.length_a   1.000
_cell.length_b   1.000
_cell.length_c   1.000
_cell.angle_alpha   90.00
_cell.angle_beta   90.00
_cell.angle_gamma   90.00
#
_symmetry.space_group_name_H-M   'P 1'
#
loop_
_entity.id
_entity.type
_entity.pdbx_description
1 polymer ?
#
loop_
_entity_poly.entity_id
_entity_poly.type
_entity_poly.pdbx_seq_one_letter_code
_entity_poly.pdbx_strand_id
1 'polypeptide(L)'
;MNKRMPQVMTTDGALEKTRPEFRLHRPRAAEVTAFRMKNERAALSYDELGQSASGYPAGYHVDHNSVRLGRGEETWTRACEALKTWQMFPKGWAAIEPADETVRAGQTLTMLARGYGVWWMSGCRIVYMVEEAGPVRRFGFAYGTLTTHVEQGEERFMAEMLEDGTVWYDLRAFSRPRFWPVKLMKPLARRLQKRFVRESLAAMVAATTL
;
A
#
# COMPACT_ATOMS: atom_id res chain seq x y z
N MET A 1 -13.79 -47.06 -16.54
CA MET A 1 -13.82 -46.16 -17.71
C MET A 1 -13.66 -44.73 -17.20
N ASN A 2 -12.41 -44.26 -17.08
CA ASN A 2 -12.05 -43.00 -16.42
C ASN A 2 -11.48 -42.04 -17.47
N LYS A 3 -12.28 -41.06 -17.93
CA LYS A 3 -11.82 -40.05 -18.89
C LYS A 3 -11.03 -38.98 -18.14
N ARG A 4 -9.70 -39.01 -18.26
CA ARG A 4 -8.83 -37.90 -17.84
C ARG A 4 -9.14 -36.68 -18.71
N MET A 5 -9.48 -35.57 -18.08
CA MET A 5 -9.50 -34.27 -18.76
C MET A 5 -8.06 -33.85 -19.08
N PRO A 6 -7.80 -33.24 -20.25
CA PRO A 6 -6.46 -32.81 -20.61
C PRO A 6 -6.05 -31.62 -19.73
N GLN A 7 -4.86 -31.72 -19.14
CA GLN A 7 -4.17 -30.57 -18.55
C GLN A 7 -3.88 -29.57 -19.68
N VAL A 8 -4.41 -28.36 -19.55
CA VAL A 8 -3.99 -27.24 -20.38
C VAL A 8 -2.62 -26.80 -19.87
N MET A 9 -1.58 -27.29 -20.53
CA MET A 9 -0.24 -26.70 -20.50
C MET A 9 -0.34 -25.28 -21.06
N THR A 10 -0.34 -24.27 -20.20
CA THR A 10 -0.05 -22.89 -20.61
C THR A 10 1.45 -22.78 -20.82
N THR A 11 1.85 -22.77 -22.09
CA THR A 11 3.18 -22.38 -22.57
C THR A 11 3.51 -20.93 -22.19
N ASP A 12 4.76 -20.71 -21.79
CA ASP A 12 5.38 -19.44 -21.41
C ASP A 12 4.81 -18.18 -22.08
N GLY A 13 4.40 -17.22 -21.25
CA GLY A 13 4.07 -15.86 -21.66
C GLY A 13 4.46 -14.92 -20.55
N ALA A 14 5.70 -14.42 -20.60
CA ALA A 14 6.27 -13.47 -19.64
C ALA A 14 5.24 -12.45 -19.16
N LEU A 15 5.16 -12.22 -17.83
CA LEU A 15 4.46 -11.08 -17.23
C LEU A 15 4.68 -9.87 -18.14
N GLU A 16 3.63 -9.47 -18.87
CA GLU A 16 3.69 -8.32 -19.75
C GLU A 16 4.30 -7.20 -18.91
N LYS A 17 5.41 -6.62 -19.38
CA LYS A 17 6.17 -5.62 -18.64
C LYS A 17 5.38 -4.31 -18.65
N THR A 18 4.20 -4.29 -18.03
CA THR A 18 3.32 -3.13 -17.94
C THR A 18 4.09 -2.06 -17.18
N ARG A 19 4.49 -1.01 -17.91
CA ARG A 19 5.32 0.05 -17.37
C ARG A 19 4.46 0.97 -16.50
N PRO A 20 5.03 1.58 -15.46
CA PRO A 20 4.34 2.62 -14.71
C PRO A 20 4.03 3.80 -15.64
N GLU A 21 2.89 4.42 -15.42
CA GLU A 21 2.42 5.52 -16.25
C GLU A 21 2.89 6.85 -15.67
N PHE A 22 3.90 7.46 -16.29
CA PHE A 22 4.45 8.77 -15.91
C PHE A 22 3.76 9.91 -16.68
N ARG A 23 3.65 11.09 -16.05
CA ARG A 23 3.05 12.32 -16.60
C ARG A 23 3.80 13.56 -16.08
N LEU A 24 3.83 14.63 -16.87
CA LEU A 24 4.37 15.93 -16.46
C LEU A 24 3.38 16.77 -15.63
N HIS A 25 2.10 16.42 -15.69
CA HIS A 25 1.02 17.11 -14.99
C HIS A 25 0.23 16.10 -14.15
N ARG A 26 -0.51 16.60 -13.17
CA ARG A 26 -1.37 15.75 -12.35
C ARG A 26 -2.41 15.08 -13.26
N PRO A 27 -2.54 13.75 -13.27
CA PRO A 27 -3.60 13.06 -13.99
C PRO A 27 -4.97 13.56 -13.55
N ARG A 28 -5.87 13.71 -14.53
CA ARG A 28 -7.27 14.07 -14.28
C ARG A 28 -8.00 12.90 -13.63
N ALA A 29 -9.05 13.18 -12.85
CA ALA A 29 -9.84 12.15 -12.16
C ALA A 29 -10.30 11.03 -13.12
N ALA A 30 -10.79 11.37 -14.31
CA ALA A 30 -11.19 10.40 -15.32
C ALA A 30 -10.04 9.49 -15.79
N GLU A 31 -8.80 10.01 -15.87
CA GLU A 31 -7.62 9.23 -16.24
C GLU A 31 -7.23 8.26 -15.12
N VAL A 32 -7.35 8.69 -13.86
CA VAL A 32 -7.12 7.84 -12.68
C VAL A 32 -8.16 6.73 -12.59
N THR A 33 -9.44 7.04 -12.80
CA THR A 33 -10.52 6.04 -12.83
C THR A 33 -10.31 5.04 -13.96
N ALA A 34 -9.97 5.50 -15.17
CA ALA A 34 -9.68 4.62 -16.29
C ALA A 34 -8.47 3.72 -16.03
N PHE A 35 -7.41 4.25 -15.39
CA PHE A 35 -6.25 3.47 -14.97
C PHE A 35 -6.64 2.38 -13.97
N ARG A 36 -7.46 2.71 -12.95
CA ARG A 36 -7.97 1.72 -11.98
C ARG A 36 -8.73 0.60 -12.69
N MET A 37 -9.71 0.94 -13.53
CA MET A 37 -10.55 -0.03 -14.24
C MET A 37 -9.70 -0.98 -15.11
N LYS A 38 -8.70 -0.44 -15.82
CA LYS A 38 -7.76 -1.25 -16.60
C LYS A 38 -6.97 -2.25 -15.75
N ASN A 39 -6.73 -1.92 -14.47
CA ASN A 39 -5.94 -2.72 -13.54
C ASN A 39 -6.77 -3.61 -12.61
N GLU A 40 -8.10 -3.61 -12.69
CA GLU A 40 -8.97 -4.40 -11.80
C GLU A 40 -8.61 -5.88 -11.78
N ARG A 41 -8.17 -6.43 -12.92
CA ARG A 41 -7.77 -7.84 -13.08
C ARG A 41 -6.26 -8.05 -13.14
N ALA A 42 -5.46 -7.00 -12.96
CA ALA A 42 -4.00 -7.13 -12.99
C ALA A 42 -3.52 -8.01 -11.83
N ALA A 43 -2.51 -8.84 -12.09
CA ALA A 43 -1.87 -9.66 -11.07
C ALA A 43 -1.06 -8.79 -10.08
N LEU A 44 -0.83 -9.34 -8.88
CA LEU A 44 0.19 -8.84 -7.96
C LEU A 44 1.57 -8.98 -8.61
N SER A 45 2.51 -8.13 -8.19
CA SER A 45 3.88 -8.11 -8.73
C SER A 45 4.90 -8.90 -7.89
N TYR A 46 4.43 -9.63 -6.88
CA TYR A 46 5.24 -10.41 -5.94
C TYR A 46 4.44 -11.64 -5.47
N ASP A 47 5.14 -12.64 -4.93
CA ASP A 47 4.56 -13.94 -4.59
C ASP A 47 4.26 -14.09 -3.09
N GLU A 48 4.96 -13.33 -2.24
CA GLU A 48 4.91 -13.41 -0.77
C GLU A 48 3.69 -12.71 -0.15
N LEU A 49 2.51 -12.99 -0.71
CA LEU A 49 1.22 -12.44 -0.32
C LEU A 49 0.93 -12.65 1.17
N GLY A 50 0.60 -11.57 1.88
CA GLY A 50 0.22 -11.60 3.29
C GLY A 50 1.41 -11.60 4.25
N GLN A 51 2.65 -11.66 3.76
CA GLN A 51 3.82 -11.85 4.61
C GLN A 51 4.04 -10.71 5.60
N SER A 52 3.57 -9.49 5.31
CA SER A 52 3.72 -8.35 6.22
C SER A 52 2.89 -8.48 7.51
N ALA A 53 1.91 -9.40 7.55
CA ALA A 53 1.16 -9.69 8.77
C ALA A 53 2.05 -10.30 9.87
N SER A 54 3.03 -11.13 9.49
CA SER A 54 3.80 -11.96 10.43
C SER A 54 5.33 -11.78 10.34
N GLY A 55 5.85 -11.12 9.30
CA GLY A 55 7.30 -10.91 9.17
C GLY A 55 7.72 -10.28 7.85
N TYR A 56 8.89 -10.70 7.36
CA TYR A 56 9.49 -10.17 6.13
C TYR A 56 10.07 -11.29 5.26
N PRO A 57 9.78 -11.28 3.95
CA PRO A 57 10.41 -12.23 3.04
C PRO A 57 11.87 -11.86 2.76
N ALA A 58 12.69 -12.89 2.49
CA ALA A 58 14.09 -12.69 2.11
C ALA A 58 14.20 -11.98 0.75
N GLY A 59 15.25 -11.16 0.57
CA GLY A 59 15.54 -10.51 -0.72
C GLY A 59 14.76 -9.22 -1.00
N TYR A 60 14.02 -8.70 -0.01
CA TYR A 60 13.35 -7.40 -0.07
C TYR A 60 14.04 -6.36 0.82
N HIS A 61 13.88 -5.08 0.49
CA HIS A 61 14.14 -4.02 1.45
C HIS A 61 12.97 -3.96 2.42
N VAL A 62 13.29 -3.92 3.71
CA VAL A 62 12.30 -3.89 4.79
C VAL A 62 12.30 -2.52 5.43
N ASP A 63 11.11 -1.98 5.67
CA ASP A 63 10.90 -0.78 6.45
C ASP A 63 9.83 -1.09 7.53
N HIS A 64 10.17 -0.88 8.81
CA HIS A 64 9.26 -0.99 9.94
C HIS A 64 9.37 0.28 10.77
N ASN A 65 8.27 0.99 10.92
CA ASN A 65 8.24 2.24 11.65
C ASN A 65 6.96 2.30 12.47
N SER A 66 7.06 2.84 13.68
CA SER A 66 5.90 3.03 14.53
C SER A 66 5.98 4.37 15.25
N VAL A 67 4.82 4.91 15.62
CA VAL A 67 4.70 6.12 16.42
C VAL A 67 3.52 5.99 17.38
N ARG A 68 3.70 6.45 18.62
CA ARG A 68 2.61 6.54 19.59
C ARG A 68 1.69 7.69 19.21
N LEU A 69 0.39 7.41 19.11
CA LEU A 69 -0.65 8.37 18.75
C LEU A 69 -1.28 9.01 19.98
N GLY A 70 -1.32 8.30 21.11
CA GLY A 70 -2.00 8.77 22.33
C GLY A 70 -2.40 7.63 23.25
N ARG A 71 -3.57 7.77 23.89
CA ARG A 71 -4.13 6.77 24.80
C ARG A 71 -5.67 6.86 24.81
N GLY A 72 -6.33 5.71 24.88
CA GLY A 72 -7.78 5.61 25.09
C GLY A 72 -8.62 5.54 23.81
N GLU A 73 -9.93 5.37 24.02
CA GLU A 73 -10.93 5.11 22.96
C GLU A 73 -11.02 6.22 21.91
N GLU A 74 -10.85 7.48 22.33
CA GLU A 74 -10.95 8.60 21.40
C GLU A 74 -9.79 8.59 20.40
N THR A 75 -8.55 8.43 20.88
CA THR A 75 -7.38 8.27 20.02
C THR A 75 -7.54 7.05 19.11
N TRP A 76 -8.03 5.92 19.65
CA TRP A 76 -8.28 4.71 18.88
C TRP A 76 -9.28 4.94 17.73
N THR A 77 -10.42 5.54 18.04
CA THR A 77 -11.48 5.84 17.06
C THR A 77 -10.96 6.76 15.95
N ARG A 78 -10.22 7.82 16.32
CA ARG A 78 -9.61 8.73 15.35
C ARG A 78 -8.56 8.04 14.48
N ALA A 79 -7.74 7.16 15.06
CA ALA A 79 -6.73 6.42 14.32
C ALA A 79 -7.37 5.47 13.29
N CYS A 80 -8.41 4.74 13.68
CA CYS A 80 -9.18 3.89 12.77
C CYS A 80 -9.81 4.70 11.64
N GLU A 81 -10.38 5.86 11.94
CA GLU A 81 -10.98 6.73 10.94
C GLU A 81 -9.94 7.32 9.98
N ALA A 82 -8.79 7.73 10.49
CA ALA A 82 -7.67 8.22 9.69
C ALA A 82 -7.17 7.16 8.69
N LEU A 83 -7.13 5.90 9.09
CA LEU A 83 -6.79 4.78 8.20
C LEU A 83 -7.87 4.53 7.14
N LYS A 84 -9.15 4.55 7.52
CA LYS A 84 -10.28 4.38 6.58
C LYS A 84 -10.35 5.48 5.52
N THR A 85 -9.92 6.68 5.87
CA THR A 85 -10.00 7.89 5.02
C THR A 85 -8.66 8.29 4.41
N TRP A 86 -7.67 7.39 4.41
CA TRP A 86 -6.36 7.58 3.78
C TRP A 86 -5.54 8.78 4.29
N GLN A 87 -5.80 9.26 5.51
CA GLN A 87 -5.13 10.46 6.04
C GLN A 87 -3.62 10.27 6.26
N MET A 88 -3.16 9.02 6.41
CA MET A 88 -1.75 8.66 6.50
C MET A 88 -0.97 8.84 5.18
N PHE A 89 -1.63 9.12 4.06
CA PHE A 89 -0.96 9.46 2.81
C PHE A 89 -0.56 10.95 2.79
N PRO A 90 0.72 11.28 2.54
CA PRO A 90 1.19 12.66 2.57
C PRO A 90 0.50 13.59 1.58
N LYS A 91 -0.22 14.58 2.12
CA LYS A 91 -0.96 15.58 1.34
C LYS A 91 -0.03 16.31 0.37
N GLY A 92 -0.49 16.49 -0.87
CA GLY A 92 0.19 17.31 -1.89
C GLY A 92 1.17 16.57 -2.80
N TRP A 93 1.52 15.31 -2.49
CA TRP A 93 2.35 14.52 -3.40
C TRP A 93 2.09 13.02 -3.41
N ALA A 94 1.25 12.48 -2.51
CA ALA A 94 0.75 11.11 -2.59
C ALA A 94 -0.76 11.09 -2.29
N ALA A 95 -1.50 10.22 -2.96
CA ALA A 95 -2.94 10.03 -2.75
C ALA A 95 -3.36 8.63 -3.19
N ILE A 96 -4.46 8.14 -2.61
CA ILE A 96 -5.13 6.90 -3.01
C ILE A 96 -6.48 7.26 -3.59
N GLU A 97 -6.81 6.64 -4.71
CA GLU A 97 -8.10 6.78 -5.38
C GLU A 97 -8.69 5.38 -5.62
N PRO A 98 -9.98 5.16 -5.28
CA PRO A 98 -10.95 6.11 -4.72
C PRO A 98 -10.68 6.39 -3.23
N ALA A 99 -10.80 7.64 -2.80
CA ALA A 99 -10.59 8.02 -1.39
C ALA A 99 -11.85 7.89 -0.51
N ASP A 100 -13.03 7.85 -1.13
CA ASP A 100 -14.36 7.92 -0.50
C ASP A 100 -15.04 6.55 -0.36
N GLU A 101 -14.46 5.50 -0.94
CA GLU A 101 -14.96 4.13 -0.80
C GLU A 101 -14.43 3.46 0.48
N THR A 102 -15.29 2.65 1.12
CA THR A 102 -14.86 1.81 2.25
C THR A 102 -13.77 0.83 1.81
N VAL A 103 -12.67 0.79 2.54
CA VAL A 103 -11.55 -0.14 2.31
C VAL A 103 -12.01 -1.59 2.52
N ARG A 104 -11.78 -2.46 1.53
CA ARG A 104 -12.16 -3.89 1.57
C ARG A 104 -11.10 -4.78 0.93
N ALA A 105 -10.93 -6.00 1.44
CA ALA A 105 -10.07 -7.00 0.80
C ALA A 105 -10.48 -7.24 -0.66
N GLY A 106 -9.49 -7.34 -1.54
CA GLY A 106 -9.66 -7.48 -2.99
C GLY A 106 -9.87 -6.16 -3.75
N GLN A 107 -10.14 -5.05 -3.06
CA GLN A 107 -10.37 -3.75 -3.72
C GLN A 107 -9.11 -3.28 -4.45
N THR A 108 -9.27 -2.94 -5.73
CA THR A 108 -8.20 -2.37 -6.55
C THR A 108 -8.18 -0.85 -6.41
N LEU A 109 -7.00 -0.30 -6.17
CA LEU A 109 -6.77 1.11 -5.89
C LEU A 109 -5.74 1.67 -6.87
N THR A 110 -5.78 2.99 -7.07
CA THR A 110 -4.71 3.72 -7.76
C THR A 110 -4.00 4.62 -6.76
N MET A 111 -2.71 4.37 -6.55
CA MET A 111 -1.83 5.32 -5.89
C MET A 111 -1.35 6.34 -6.91
N LEU A 112 -1.63 7.61 -6.66
CA LEU A 112 -1.08 8.73 -7.38
C LEU A 112 0.08 9.31 -6.57
N ALA A 113 1.25 9.47 -7.18
CA ALA A 113 2.37 10.11 -6.51
C ALA A 113 3.14 11.10 -7.40
N ARG A 114 3.84 12.05 -6.76
CA ARG A 114 4.64 13.09 -7.39
C ARG A 114 6.02 13.19 -6.76
N GLY A 115 7.03 13.27 -7.59
CA GLY A 115 8.42 13.43 -7.17
C GLY A 115 9.24 14.03 -8.30
N TYR A 116 10.11 14.99 -7.97
CA TYR A 116 11.07 15.58 -8.92
C TYR A 116 10.42 16.09 -10.22
N GLY A 117 9.25 16.72 -10.09
CA GLY A 117 8.51 17.31 -11.22
C GLY A 117 7.68 16.31 -12.04
N VAL A 118 7.71 15.02 -11.72
CA VAL A 118 7.00 13.97 -12.46
C VAL A 118 5.90 13.37 -11.59
N TRP A 119 4.73 13.16 -12.19
CA TRP A 119 3.63 12.39 -11.63
C TRP A 119 3.65 10.95 -12.15
N TRP A 120 3.22 10.00 -11.34
CA TRP A 120 2.95 8.64 -11.80
C TRP A 120 1.75 8.03 -11.09
N MET A 121 1.12 7.09 -11.78
CA MET A 121 0.06 6.22 -11.22
C MET A 121 0.62 4.83 -10.98
N SER A 122 0.15 4.18 -9.94
CA SER A 122 0.55 2.81 -9.59
C SER A 122 -0.66 2.04 -9.09
N GLY A 123 -0.87 0.85 -9.64
CA GLY A 123 -1.95 -0.03 -9.22
C GLY A 123 -1.60 -0.73 -7.91
N CYS A 124 -2.54 -0.70 -6.98
CA CYS A 124 -2.46 -1.43 -5.71
C CYS A 124 -3.72 -2.27 -5.52
N ARG A 125 -3.67 -3.29 -4.66
CA ARG A 125 -4.86 -4.03 -4.25
C ARG A 125 -4.82 -4.31 -2.75
N ILE A 126 -5.92 -4.06 -2.04
CA ILE A 126 -6.03 -4.49 -0.64
C ILE A 126 -5.97 -6.02 -0.60
N VAL A 127 -4.97 -6.56 0.08
CA VAL A 127 -4.71 -8.00 0.12
C VAL A 127 -5.34 -8.66 1.34
N TYR A 128 -5.43 -7.93 2.46
CA TYR A 128 -6.15 -8.36 3.65
C TYR A 128 -6.53 -7.15 4.53
N MET A 129 -7.52 -7.37 5.39
CA MET A 129 -7.92 -6.47 6.48
C MET A 129 -7.47 -7.05 7.82
N VAL A 130 -7.26 -6.20 8.80
CA VAL A 130 -7.00 -6.57 10.20
C VAL A 130 -8.09 -5.94 11.05
N GLU A 131 -8.88 -6.77 11.74
CA GLU A 131 -9.94 -6.33 12.67
C GLU A 131 -9.95 -7.29 13.87
N GLU A 132 -9.22 -6.93 14.92
CA GLU A 132 -9.05 -7.76 16.11
C GLU A 132 -9.54 -7.00 17.35
N ALA A 133 -10.46 -7.60 18.10
CA ALA A 133 -11.12 -7.00 19.28
C ALA A 133 -10.64 -7.61 20.61
N GLY A 134 -9.41 -8.13 20.67
CA GLY A 134 -8.84 -8.77 21.85
C GLY A 134 -8.31 -7.79 22.92
N PRO A 135 -7.56 -8.29 23.92
CA PRO A 135 -6.89 -7.44 24.92
C PRO A 135 -6.00 -6.37 24.28
N VAL A 136 -5.37 -6.72 23.15
CA VAL A 136 -4.81 -5.79 22.19
C VAL A 136 -5.79 -5.68 21.02
N ARG A 137 -6.24 -4.45 20.72
CA ARG A 137 -7.10 -4.18 19.57
C ARG A 137 -6.26 -3.78 18.37
N ARG A 138 -6.60 -4.32 17.20
CA ARG A 138 -5.91 -4.00 15.94
C ARG A 138 -6.92 -3.68 14.85
N PHE A 139 -6.63 -2.61 14.12
CA PHE A 139 -7.40 -2.20 12.96
C PHE A 139 -6.43 -1.77 11.87
N GLY A 140 -6.61 -2.27 10.66
CA GLY A 140 -5.74 -1.91 9.56
C GLY A 140 -5.95 -2.74 8.33
N PHE A 141 -5.01 -2.63 7.41
CA PHE A 141 -5.01 -3.39 6.17
C PHE A 141 -3.61 -3.40 5.59
N ALA A 142 -3.40 -4.28 4.62
CA ALA A 142 -2.27 -4.16 3.72
C ALA A 142 -2.74 -4.07 2.29
N TYR A 143 -1.98 -3.33 1.47
CA TYR A 143 -2.10 -3.41 0.04
C TYR A 143 -0.85 -4.05 -0.57
N GLY A 144 -1.08 -4.84 -1.61
CA GLY A 144 -0.07 -5.37 -2.49
C GLY A 144 0.07 -4.52 -3.75
N THR A 145 1.30 -4.44 -4.25
CA THR A 145 1.62 -3.75 -5.51
C THR A 145 1.24 -4.60 -6.73
N LEU A 146 0.54 -4.00 -7.69
CA LEU A 146 0.19 -4.66 -8.97
C LEU A 146 1.31 -4.57 -9.99
N THR A 147 1.18 -5.31 -11.09
CA THR A 147 2.09 -5.25 -12.24
C THR A 147 2.13 -3.90 -12.98
N THR A 148 1.48 -2.85 -12.51
CA THR A 148 1.69 -1.46 -12.98
C THR A 148 2.41 -0.57 -11.99
N HIS A 149 2.75 -1.11 -10.82
CA HIS A 149 3.42 -0.40 -9.74
C HIS A 149 4.94 -0.27 -9.99
N VAL A 150 5.53 0.86 -9.57
CA VAL A 150 6.96 1.18 -9.71
C VAL A 150 7.87 0.27 -8.86
N GLU A 151 7.42 -0.06 -7.66
CA GLU A 151 8.01 -1.05 -6.75
C GLU A 151 7.22 -2.37 -6.80
N GLN A 152 7.80 -3.45 -6.30
CA GLN A 152 7.11 -4.72 -6.06
C GLN A 152 7.26 -5.14 -4.59
N GLY A 153 6.15 -5.53 -3.95
CA GLY A 153 6.04 -5.82 -2.52
C GLY A 153 4.68 -5.46 -1.90
N GLU A 154 4.63 -5.43 -0.57
CA GLU A 154 3.43 -5.24 0.25
C GLU A 154 3.67 -4.18 1.34
N GLU A 155 2.65 -3.39 1.62
CA GLU A 155 2.69 -2.36 2.67
C GLU A 155 1.44 -2.43 3.54
N ARG A 156 1.65 -2.48 4.86
CA ARG A 156 0.65 -2.60 5.92
C ARG A 156 0.60 -1.33 6.76
N PHE A 157 -0.63 -0.87 6.97
CA PHE A 157 -0.99 0.28 7.79
C PHE A 157 -1.89 -0.20 8.91
N MET A 158 -1.52 0.02 10.16
CA MET A 158 -2.27 -0.52 11.30
C MET A 158 -2.27 0.42 12.50
N ALA A 159 -3.44 0.57 13.12
CA ALA A 159 -3.59 1.08 14.46
C ALA A 159 -3.60 -0.10 15.44
N GLU A 160 -2.86 0.03 16.54
CA GLU A 160 -2.82 -0.94 17.63
C GLU A 160 -3.11 -0.23 18.95
N MET A 161 -4.08 -0.72 19.72
CA MET A 161 -4.30 -0.28 21.09
C MET A 161 -3.93 -1.40 22.05
N LEU A 162 -2.90 -1.16 22.87
CA LEU A 162 -2.40 -2.10 23.85
C LEU A 162 -3.32 -2.17 25.08
N GLU A 163 -3.10 -3.18 25.93
CA GLU A 163 -3.87 -3.40 27.17
C GLU A 163 -3.77 -2.22 28.15
N ASP A 164 -2.65 -1.51 28.16
CA ASP A 164 -2.48 -0.28 28.95
C ASP A 164 -3.26 0.92 28.36
N GLY A 165 -3.92 0.72 27.23
CA GLY A 165 -4.70 1.71 26.49
C GLY A 165 -3.87 2.64 25.62
N THR A 166 -2.55 2.49 25.51
CA THR A 166 -1.74 3.27 24.57
C THR A 166 -2.09 2.89 23.13
N VAL A 167 -2.19 3.89 22.26
CA VAL A 167 -2.53 3.71 20.85
C VAL A 167 -1.32 4.03 20.00
N TRP A 168 -1.01 3.15 19.07
CA TRP A 168 0.14 3.21 18.18
C TRP A 168 -0.31 3.11 16.72
N TYR A 169 0.42 3.81 15.85
CA TYR A 169 0.40 3.57 14.42
C TYR A 169 1.63 2.77 14.05
N ASP A 170 1.42 1.65 13.34
CA ASP A 170 2.43 0.75 12.82
C ASP A 170 2.38 0.75 11.30
N LEU A 171 3.50 1.12 10.69
CA LEU A 171 3.74 1.10 9.25
C LEU A 171 4.82 0.06 8.95
N ARG A 172 4.43 -0.97 8.21
CA ARG A 172 5.31 -2.07 7.85
C ARG A 172 5.28 -2.30 6.34
N ALA A 173 6.45 -2.34 5.72
CA ALA A 173 6.58 -2.59 4.29
C ALA A 173 7.74 -3.54 3.99
N PHE A 174 7.57 -4.34 2.94
CA PHE A 174 8.70 -4.92 2.22
C PHE A 174 8.56 -4.58 0.74
N SER A 175 9.65 -4.15 0.12
CA SER A 175 9.63 -3.79 -1.31
C SER A 175 10.99 -3.93 -1.96
N ARG A 176 10.98 -4.09 -3.28
CA ARG A 176 12.17 -4.00 -4.13
C ARG A 176 11.83 -3.30 -5.45
N PRO A 177 12.82 -2.66 -6.10
CA PRO A 177 12.56 -2.03 -7.39
C PRO A 177 12.16 -3.05 -8.45
N ARG A 178 11.05 -2.80 -9.13
CA ARG A 178 10.60 -3.67 -10.24
C ARG A 178 11.24 -3.32 -11.58
N PHE A 179 11.67 -2.07 -11.77
CA PHE A 179 12.20 -1.57 -13.04
C PHE A 179 13.68 -1.21 -12.95
N TRP A 180 14.47 -1.61 -13.96
CA TRP A 180 15.91 -1.33 -14.02
C TRP A 180 16.28 0.17 -13.95
N PRO A 181 15.52 1.12 -14.53
CA PRO A 181 15.86 2.55 -14.40
C PRO A 181 15.65 3.05 -12.96
N VAL A 182 14.73 2.46 -12.20
CA VAL A 182 14.56 2.75 -10.76
C VAL A 182 15.80 2.31 -9.98
N LYS A 183 16.55 1.27 -10.43
CA LYS A 183 17.84 0.92 -9.82
C LYS A 183 18.87 2.04 -9.98
N LEU A 184 18.89 2.74 -11.11
CA LEU A 184 19.77 3.90 -11.32
C LEU A 184 19.33 5.11 -10.47
N MET A 185 18.02 5.25 -10.26
CA MET A 185 17.42 6.30 -9.41
C MET A 185 17.28 5.88 -7.94
N LYS A 186 17.93 4.78 -7.51
CA LYS A 186 17.73 4.17 -6.18
C LYS A 186 17.92 5.13 -5.00
N PRO A 187 18.96 5.98 -4.95
CA PRO A 187 19.09 6.94 -3.85
C PRO A 187 17.92 7.91 -3.77
N LEU A 188 17.39 8.28 -4.93
CA LEU A 188 16.28 9.22 -5.07
C LEU A 188 14.95 8.58 -4.64
N ALA A 189 14.70 7.34 -5.08
CA ALA A 189 13.57 6.53 -4.65
C ALA A 189 13.59 6.29 -3.13
N ARG A 190 14.75 5.95 -2.55
CA ARG A 190 14.89 5.79 -1.09
C ARG A 190 14.65 7.09 -0.32
N ARG A 191 15.02 8.25 -0.87
CA ARG A 191 14.68 9.55 -0.26
C ARG A 191 13.17 9.79 -0.23
N LEU A 192 12.46 9.49 -1.32
CA LEU A 192 11.00 9.58 -1.36
C LEU A 192 10.32 8.60 -0.41
N GLN A 193 10.78 7.36 -0.33
CA GLN A 193 10.24 6.36 0.61
C GLN A 193 10.43 6.80 2.07
N LYS A 194 11.64 7.24 2.44
CA LYS A 194 11.89 7.78 3.80
C LYS A 194 11.05 9.01 4.10
N ARG A 195 10.84 9.88 3.09
CA ARG A 195 9.95 11.03 3.21
C ARG A 195 8.50 10.59 3.43
N PHE A 196 8.02 9.61 2.66
CA PHE A 196 6.68 9.04 2.81
C PHE A 196 6.46 8.56 4.23
N VAL A 197 7.35 7.70 4.74
CA VAL A 197 7.27 7.18 6.11
C VAL A 197 7.17 8.30 7.12
N ARG A 198 8.11 9.27 7.09
CA ARG A 198 8.12 10.37 8.06
C ARG A 198 6.82 11.20 8.01
N GLU A 199 6.36 11.55 6.82
CA GLU A 199 5.15 12.35 6.66
C GLU A 199 3.88 11.56 6.97
N SER A 200 3.88 10.24 6.76
CA SER A 200 2.80 9.33 7.13
C SER A 200 2.64 9.21 8.64
N LEU A 201 3.75 8.99 9.36
CA LEU A 201 3.75 9.00 10.83
C LEU A 201 3.25 10.33 11.38
N ALA A 202 3.75 11.45 10.83
CA ALA A 202 3.34 12.79 11.25
C ALA A 202 1.85 13.06 10.96
N ALA A 203 1.33 12.61 9.81
CA ALA A 203 -0.08 12.76 9.46
C ALA A 203 -0.99 11.99 10.40
N MET A 204 -0.59 10.77 10.80
CA MET A 204 -1.35 9.99 11.79
C MET A 204 -1.35 10.64 13.16
N VAL A 205 -0.20 11.16 13.62
CA VAL A 205 -0.14 11.95 14.86
C VAL A 205 -1.07 13.17 14.79
N ALA A 206 -1.03 13.91 13.68
CA ALA A 206 -1.88 15.08 13.49
C ALA A 206 -3.38 14.73 13.47
N ALA A 207 -3.76 13.60 12.85
CA ALA A 207 -5.16 13.14 12.80
C ALA A 207 -5.70 12.72 14.16
N THR A 208 -4.84 12.35 15.11
CA THR A 208 -5.24 11.94 16.46
C THR A 208 -5.03 12.99 17.53
N THR A 209 -4.41 14.12 17.19
CA THR A 209 -4.19 15.25 18.10
C THR A 209 -5.29 16.30 17.87
N LEU A 210 -5.78 16.90 18.95
CA LEU A 210 -6.71 18.05 18.92
C LEU A 210 -5.99 19.35 18.54
#